data_AF-A0A5R9CQ36-F1
#
_entry.id   AF-A0A5R9CQ36-F1
#
_cell.length_a   1.000
_cell.length_b   1.000
_cell.length_c   1.000
_cell.angle_alpha   90.00
_cell.angle_beta   90.00
_cell.angle_gamma   90.00
#
_symmetry.space_group_name_H-M   'P 1'
#
loop_
_entity.id
_entity.type
_entity.pdbx_description
1 polymer ?
#
loop_
_entity_poly.entity_id
_entity_poly.type
_entity_poly.pdbx_seq_one_letter_code
_entity_poly.pdbx_strand_id
1 'polypeptide(L)' 'MKKISIMLAIILWIITAAIFIERFTERRLLTLIPIIAHNQIHGVFGWVLVLSIIFTIIPIMMPQKK' A
#
# COMPACT_ATOMS: atom_id res chain seq x y z
N MET A 1 -6.95 12.36 14.51
CA MET A 1 -5.68 12.16 13.77
C MET A 1 -5.35 10.66 13.65
N LYS A 2 -4.91 9.96 14.71
CA LYS A 2 -4.57 8.52 14.63
C LYS A 2 -5.68 7.63 14.06
N LYS A 3 -6.93 7.75 14.56
CA LYS A 3 -8.07 6.95 14.08
C LYS A 3 -8.34 7.11 12.58
N ILE A 4 -8.25 8.35 12.08
CA ILE A 4 -8.44 8.66 10.66
C ILE A 4 -7.30 8.05 9.82
N SER A 5 -6.05 8.17 10.28
CA SER A 5 -4.89 7.57 9.61
C SER A 5 -4.99 6.04 9.54
N ILE A 6 -5.45 5.39 10.61
CA ILE A 6 -5.66 3.94 10.64
C ILE A 6 -6.77 3.54 9.66
N MET A 7 -7.88 4.29 9.64
CA MET A 7 -8.97 4.05 8.69
C MET A 7 -8.51 4.22 7.24
N LEU A 8 -7.71 5.26 6.95
CA LEU A 8 -7.11 5.46 5.63
C LEU A 8 -6.17 4.33 5.25
N ALA A 9 -5.33 3.86 6.18
CA ALA A 9 -4.43 2.74 5.94
C ALA A 9 -5.20 1.48 5.56
N ILE A 10 -6.30 1.17 6.24
CA ILE A 10 -7.17 0.03 5.92
C ILE A 10 -7.72 0.16 4.49
N ILE A 11 -8.24 1.33 4.13
CA ILE A 11 -8.78 1.58 2.78
C ILE A 11 -7.68 1.40 1.72
N LEU A 12 -6.49 1.96 1.95
CA LEU A 12 -5.35 1.84 1.04
C LEU A 12 -4.88 0.39 0.88
N TRP A 13 -4.90 -0.40 1.96
CA TRP A 13 -4.60 -1.83 1.90
C TRP A 13 -5.66 -2.62 1.11
N ILE A 14 -6.95 -2.29 1.25
CA ILE A 14 -8.02 -2.90 0.45
C ILE A 14 -7.82 -2.59 -1.03
N ILE A 15 -7.51 -1.34 -1.38
CA ILE A 15 -7.24 -0.94 -2.77
C ILE A 15 -6.00 -1.66 -3.31
N THR A 16 -4.93 -1.74 -2.51
CA THR A 16 -3.71 -2.48 -2.87
C THR A 16 -4.02 -3.94 -3.19
N ALA A 17 -4.82 -4.60 -2.34
CA ALA A 17 -5.24 -5.99 -2.55
C ALA A 17 -6.10 -6.15 -3.81
N ALA A 18 -7.04 -5.22 -4.06
CA ALA A 18 -7.87 -5.25 -5.25
C ALA A 18 -7.04 -5.15 -6.55
N ILE A 19 -6.12 -4.19 -6.62
CA ILE A 19 -5.22 -4.02 -7.78
C ILE A 19 -4.31 -5.25 -7.93
N PHE A 20 -3.85 -5.83 -6.83
CA PHE A 20 -3.05 -7.06 -6.86
C PHE A 20 -3.83 -8.22 -7.48
N ILE A 21 -5.08 -8.44 -7.04
CA ILE A 21 -5.94 -9.52 -7.53
C ILE A 21 -6.31 -9.31 -9.01
N GLU A 22 -6.62 -8.07 -9.40
CA GLU A 22 -6.91 -7.72 -10.80
C GLU A 22 -5.71 -8.07 -11.70
N ARG A 23 -4.51 -7.61 -11.34
CA ARG A 23 -3.27 -7.91 -12.09
C ARG A 23 -2.88 -9.39 -12.04
N PHE A 24 -3.21 -10.08 -10.96
CA PHE A 24 -3.08 -11.53 -10.84
C PHE A 24 -3.96 -12.25 -11.86
N THR A 25 -5.23 -11.86 -11.93
CA THR A 25 -6.24 -12.46 -12.81
C THR A 25 -5.95 -12.20 -14.29
N GLU A 26 -5.47 -11.00 -14.65
CA GLU A 26 -5.08 -10.65 -16.02
C GLU A 26 -3.76 -11.28 -16.50
N ARG A 27 -3.11 -12.13 -15.69
CA ARG A 27 -1.74 -12.66 -15.92
C ARG A 27 -0.68 -11.57 -16.10
N ARG A 28 -0.98 -10.33 -15.73
CA ARG A 28 -0.05 -9.19 -15.75
C ARG A 28 0.83 -9.13 -14.49
N LEU A 29 0.97 -10.24 -13.77
CA LEU A 29 1.85 -10.37 -12.59
C LEU A 29 3.29 -9.96 -12.87
N LEU A 30 3.76 -10.18 -14.10
CA LEU A 30 5.09 -9.76 -14.52
C LEU A 30 5.29 -8.24 -14.36
N THR A 31 4.21 -7.44 -14.45
CA THR A 31 4.27 -5.99 -14.22
C THR A 31 4.46 -5.62 -12.75
N LEU A 32 4.27 -6.57 -11.82
CA LEU A 32 4.53 -6.40 -10.38
C LEU A 32 5.93 -6.84 -9.96
N ILE A 33 6.66 -7.58 -10.81
CA ILE A 33 8.04 -8.03 -10.54
C ILE A 33 9.00 -6.87 -10.24
N PRO A 34 9.00 -5.74 -10.97
CA PRO A 34 9.90 -4.63 -10.64
C PRO A 34 9.64 -4.11 -9.23
N ILE A 35 8.38 -4.13 -8.80
CA ILE A 35 7.93 -3.58 -7.53
C ILE A 35 8.30 -4.50 -6.38
N ILE A 36 8.04 -5.81 -6.51
CA ILE A 36 8.26 -6.78 -5.42
C ILE A 36 9.72 -7.27 -5.39
N ALA A 37 10.31 -7.59 -6.55
CA ALA A 37 11.63 -8.23 -6.62
C ALA A 37 12.78 -7.23 -6.69
N HIS A 38 12.56 -6.03 -7.27
CA HIS A 38 13.60 -5.02 -7.44
C HIS A 38 13.34 -3.75 -6.62
N ASN A 39 12.30 -3.75 -5.79
CA ASN A 39 11.88 -2.61 -4.97
C ASN A 39 11.74 -1.30 -5.77
N GLN A 40 11.31 -1.40 -7.02
CA GLN A 40 11.11 -0.24 -7.88
C GLN A 40 9.68 0.26 -7.72
N ILE A 41 9.52 1.50 -7.25
CA ILE A 41 8.22 2.15 -7.15
C ILE A 41 7.78 2.56 -8.55
N HIS A 42 7.18 1.62 -9.29
CA HIS A 42 6.73 1.82 -10.66
C HIS A 42 5.23 1.54 -10.79
N GLY A 43 4.51 2.42 -11.50
CA GLY A 43 3.09 2.26 -11.79
C GLY A 43 2.18 2.49 -10.57
N VAL A 44 0.86 2.43 -10.82
CA VAL A 44 -0.17 2.74 -9.82
C VAL A 44 -0.05 1.84 -8.59
N PHE A 45 0.17 0.54 -8.79
CA PHE A 45 0.32 -0.41 -7.67
C PHE A 45 1.47 -0.04 -6.73
N GLY A 46 2.65 0.31 -7.27
CA GLY A 46 3.82 0.65 -6.46
C GLY A 46 3.57 1.86 -5.57
N TRP A 47 2.97 2.93 -6.12
CA TRP A 47 2.63 4.13 -5.35
C TRP A 47 1.57 3.88 -4.28
N VAL A 48 0.52 3.10 -4.60
CA VAL A 48 -0.53 2.75 -3.64
C VAL A 48 0.03 1.88 -2.50
N LEU A 49 0.94 0.95 -2.82
CA LEU A 49 1.63 0.12 -1.82
C LEU A 49 2.48 0.99 -0.88
N VAL A 50 3.27 1.92 -1.42
CA VAL A 50 4.10 2.86 -0.63
C VAL A 50 3.22 3.72 0.28
N LEU A 51 2.14 4.30 -0.25
CA LEU A 51 1.20 5.08 0.56
C LEU A 51 0.59 4.23 1.67
N SER A 52 0.19 2.99 1.39
CA SER A 52 -0.34 2.06 2.39
C SER A 52 0.65 1.86 3.55
N ILE A 53 1.94 1.65 3.23
CA ILE A 53 3.00 1.48 4.22
C ILE A 53 3.18 2.76 5.05
N ILE A 54 3.27 3.92 4.40
CA ILE A 54 3.43 5.22 5.07
C ILE A 54 2.28 5.49 6.04
N PHE A 55 1.03 5.33 5.59
CA PHE A 55 -0.15 5.54 6.43
C PHE A 55 -0.29 4.51 7.55
N THR A 56 0.36 3.36 7.43
CA THR A 56 0.46 2.37 8.51
C THR A 56 1.51 2.77 9.54
N ILE A 57 2.67 3.28 9.11
CA ILE A 57 3.81 3.61 9.99
C ILE A 57 3.61 4.93 10.75
N ILE A 58 3.13 6.00 10.08
CA ILE A 58 2.91 7.32 10.69
C ILE A 58 2.13 7.26 12.03
N PRO A 59 0.97 6.58 12.12
CA PRO A 59 0.19 6.54 13.36
C PRO A 59 0.85 5.70 14.46
N ILE A 60 1.75 4.77 14.12
CA ILE A 60 2.55 4.00 15.08
C ILE A 60 3.65 4.90 15.66
N MET A 61 4.34 5.66 14.81
CA MET A 61 5.43 6.57 15.22
C MET A 61 4.95 7.82 15.95
N MET A 62 3.70 8.26 15.75
CA MET A 62 3.15 9.39 16.49
C MET A 62 3.08 9.06 17.99
N PRO A 63 3.76 9.83 18.87
CA PRO A 63 3.69 9.59 20.30
C PRO A 63 2.24 9.71 20.79
N GLN A 64 1.83 8.80 21.67
CA GLN A 64 0.58 8.97 22.39
C GLN A 64 0.76 10.16 23.33
N LYS A 65 0.27 11.34 22.95
CA LYS A 65 0.01 12.39 23.94
C LYS A 65 -1.05 11.82 24.89
N LYS A 66 -0.60 11.34 26.05
CA LYS A 66 -1.44 11.05 27.21
C LYS A 66 -2.08 12.34 27.70
#